data_AF-A0A4R0JV17-F1
#
_entry.id   AF-A0A4R0JV17-F1
#
_cell.length_a   1.000
_cell.length_b   1.000
_cell.length_c   1.000
_cell.angle_alpha   90.00
_cell.angle_beta   90.00
_cell.angle_gamma   90.00
#
_symmetry.space_group_name_H-M   'P 1'
#
loop_
_entity.id
_entity.type
_entity.pdbx_description
1 polymer ?
#
loop_
_entity_poly.entity_id
_entity_poly.type
_entity_poly.pdbx_seq_one_letter_code
_entity_poly.pdbx_strand_id
1 'polypeptide(L)' 'MNEKLTAVELDLEEIQVLPEREALGGFNYANIYASNTAVALNAASYWSVAKAAAIQTIVVKQH' A
#
# COMPACT_ATOMS: atom_id res chain seq x y z
N MET A 1 42.00 -4.27 16.71
CA MET A 1 42.41 -4.19 18.13
C MET A 1 41.14 -3.84 18.89
N ASN A 2 40.58 -4.75 19.70
CA ASN A 2 39.36 -4.47 20.46
C ASN A 2 39.74 -3.61 21.65
N GLU A 3 39.59 -2.30 21.52
CA GLU A 3 39.70 -1.38 22.65
C GLU A 3 38.54 -1.68 23.61
N LYS A 4 38.88 -2.21 24.79
CA LYS A 4 37.90 -2.52 25.82
C LYS A 4 37.55 -1.20 26.50
N LEU A 5 36.44 -0.61 26.10
CA LEU A 5 35.84 0.51 26.81
C LEU A 5 35.53 0.07 28.25
N THR A 6 35.93 0.89 29.21
CA THR A 6 35.56 0.72 30.61
C THR A 6 34.06 1.01 30.78
N ALA A 7 33.43 0.46 31.81
CA ALA A 7 31.98 0.68 32.04
C ALA A 7 31.62 2.16 32.16
N VAL A 8 32.56 2.98 32.64
CA VAL A 8 32.41 4.44 32.75
C VAL A 8 32.45 5.11 31.38
N GLU A 9 33.30 4.65 30.46
CA GLU A 9 33.38 5.18 29.10
C GLU A 9 32.15 4.81 28.27
N LEU A 10 31.55 3.64 28.52
CA LEU A 10 30.30 3.22 27.90
C LEU A 10 29.09 4.04 28.41
N ASP A 11 29.06 4.36 29.70
CA ASP A 11 28.00 5.20 30.29
C ASP A 11 28.10 6.68 29.85
N LEU A 12 29.30 7.13 29.44
CA LEU A 12 29.53 8.47 28.89
C LEU A 12 29.23 8.57 27.38
N GLU A 13 29.06 7.44 26.70
CA GLU A 13 28.59 7.41 25.32
C GLU A 13 27.09 7.75 25.31
N GLU A 14 26.75 8.92 24.76
CA GLU A 14 25.36 9.30 24.56
C GLU A 14 24.70 8.25 23.65
N ILE A 15 23.79 7.46 24.24
CA ILE A 15 22.94 6.52 23.51
C ILE A 15 22.14 7.36 22.51
N GLN A 16 22.58 7.39 21.25
CA GLN A 16 21.78 7.94 20.17
C GLN A 16 20.55 7.04 20.04
N VAL A 17 19.44 7.50 20.62
CA VAL A 17 18.14 6.87 20.46
C VAL A 17 17.87 6.83 18.97
N LEU A 18 17.79 5.61 18.42
CA LEU A 18 17.38 5.44 17.04
C LEU A 18 16.04 6.18 16.86
N PRO A 19 15.90 7.01 15.82
CA PRO A 19 14.67 7.74 15.61
C PRO A 19 13.48 6.76 15.59
N GLU A 20 12.36 7.17 16.16
CA GLU A 20 11.14 6.37 16.11
C GLU A 20 10.80 6.04 14.65
N ARG A 21 10.14 4.90 14.42
CA ARG A 21 9.87 4.36 13.07
C ARG A 21 9.19 5.37 12.13
N GLU A 22 8.44 6.33 12.70
CA GLU A 22 7.78 7.45 12.01
C GLU A 22 8.76 8.44 11.35
N ALA A 23 10.01 8.50 11.82
CA ALA A 23 11.08 9.32 11.26
C ALA A 23 11.95 8.58 10.22
N LEU A 24 11.74 7.26 10.05
CA LEU A 24 12.22 6.51 8.88
C LEU A 24 11.18 6.69 7.76
N GLY A 25 11.24 7.82 7.05
CA GLY A 25 10.23 8.20 6.06
C GLY A 25 9.80 7.05 5.14
N GLY A 26 8.49 6.77 5.11
CA GLY A 26 7.88 5.77 4.23
C GLY A 26 7.25 6.44 3.00
N PHE A 27 7.56 5.94 1.80
CA PHE A 27 6.88 6.34 0.57
C PHE A 27 5.85 5.27 0.19
N ASN A 28 4.58 5.55 0.50
CA ASN A 28 3.45 4.66 0.25
C ASN A 28 2.66 5.17 -0.97
N TYR A 29 2.91 4.56 -2.13
CA TYR A 29 2.29 4.95 -3.40
C TYR A 29 1.63 3.76 -4.10
N ALA A 30 0.34 3.90 -4.39
CA ALA A 30 -0.42 2.92 -5.16
C ALA A 30 -1.06 3.60 -6.38
N ASN A 31 -0.51 3.34 -7.57
CA ASN A 31 -1.09 3.81 -8.83
C ASN A 31 -2.08 2.76 -9.35
N ILE A 32 -3.36 3.13 -9.47
CA ILE A 32 -4.42 2.21 -9.84
C ILE A 32 -5.16 2.75 -11.06
N TYR A 33 -5.09 2.00 -12.15
CA TYR A 33 -5.88 2.22 -13.34
C TYR A 33 -6.88 1.08 -13.50
N ALA A 34 -8.16 1.41 -13.58
CA ALA A 34 -9.24 0.44 -13.66
C ALA A 34 -10.29 0.90 -14.68
N SER A 35 -10.66 -0.02 -15.58
CA SER A 35 -11.74 0.18 -16.53
C SER A 35 -12.69 -1.00 -16.42
N ASN A 36 -13.99 -0.72 -16.31
CA ASN A 36 -15.03 -1.73 -16.30
C ASN A 36 -16.17 -1.29 -17.20
N THR A 37 -16.53 -2.12 -18.17
CA THR A 37 -17.55 -1.82 -19.17
C THR A 37 -18.52 -3.00 -19.27
N ALA A 38 -19.81 -2.68 -19.31
CA ALA A 38 -20.88 -3.64 -19.50
C ALA A 38 -21.77 -3.14 -20.65
N VAL A 39 -21.90 -3.96 -21.68
CA VAL A 39 -22.76 -3.67 -22.84
C VAL A 39 -23.74 -4.83 -22.99
N ALA A 40 -25.03 -4.51 -22.99
CA ALA A 40 -26.10 -5.43 -23.30
C ALA A 40 -26.78 -4.93 -24.58
N LEU A 41 -26.82 -5.76 -25.62
CA LEU A 41 -27.43 -5.40 -26.90
C LEU A 41 -28.44 -6.47 -27.33
N ASN A 42 -29.64 -6.02 -27.67
CA ASN A 42 -30.73 -6.84 -28.21
C ASN A 42 -30.91 -6.55 -29.71
N ALA A 43 -29.93 -6.94 -30.53
CA ALA A 43 -29.96 -6.68 -31.97
C ALA A 43 -30.95 -7.62 -32.69
N ALA A 44 -31.85 -7.06 -33.51
CA ALA A 44 -32.85 -7.78 -34.31
C ALA A 44 -33.68 -8.81 -33.51
N SER A 45 -34.10 -8.45 -32.29
CA SER A 45 -34.74 -9.38 -31.36
C SER A 45 -36.19 -9.00 -31.05
N TYR A 46 -37.08 -10.00 -31.00
CA TYR A 46 -38.45 -9.90 -30.52
C TYR A 46 -38.55 -10.63 -29.17
N TRP A 47 -39.30 -10.09 -28.22
CA TRP A 47 -39.48 -10.67 -26.87
C TRP A 47 -38.20 -10.91 -26.05
N SER A 48 -37.15 -10.12 -26.28
CA SER A 48 -35.85 -10.34 -25.63
C SER A 48 -35.55 -9.34 -24.51
N VAL A 49 -34.80 -9.80 -23.51
CA VAL A 49 -34.32 -9.01 -22.37
C VAL A 49 -32.80 -9.09 -22.32
N ALA A 50 -32.11 -7.97 -22.57
CA ALA A 50 -30.66 -7.86 -22.40
C ALA A 50 -30.37 -7.18 -21.06
N LYS A 51 -29.51 -7.81 -20.26
CA LYS A 51 -29.00 -7.26 -19.01
C LYS A 51 -27.49 -7.35 -19.05
N ALA A 52 -26.82 -6.28 -18.64
CA ALA A 52 -25.40 -6.29 -18.38
C ALA A 52 -25.14 -5.59 -17.05
N ALA A 53 -24.20 -6.12 -16.28
CA ALA A 53 -23.76 -5.56 -15.03
C ALA A 53 -22.24 -5.58 -14.99
N ALA A 54 -21.63 -4.42 -14.79
CA ALA A 54 -20.20 -4.24 -14.60
C ALA A 54 -19.99 -3.92 -13.12
N ILE A 55 -19.71 -4.95 -12.30
CA ILE A 55 -19.39 -4.78 -10.88
C ILE A 55 -17.87 -4.78 -10.74
N GLN A 56 -17.30 -3.73 -10.18
CA GLN A 56 -15.88 -3.65 -9.87
C GLN A 56 -15.68 -3.23 -8.41
N THR A 57 -14.77 -3.90 -7.73
CA THR A 57 -14.34 -3.56 -6.37
C THR A 57 -12.82 -3.55 -6.32
N ILE A 58 -12.27 -2.45 -5.82
CA ILE A 58 -10.82 -2.29 -5.66
C ILE A 58 -10.58 -1.97 -4.20
N VAL A 59 -9.77 -2.78 -3.53
CA VAL A 59 -9.41 -2.59 -2.12
C VAL A 59 -7.89 -2.43 -2.05
N VAL A 60 -7.46 -1.32 -1.46
CA VAL A 60 -6.05 -0.98 -1.28
C VAL A 60 -5.80 -0.85 0.20
N LYS A 61 -4.79 -1.56 0.70
CA LYS A 61 -4.33 -1.45 2.08
C LYS A 61 -2.82 -1.25 2.05
N GLN A 62 -2.35 -0.17 2.67
CA GLN A 62 -0.93 0.15 2.85
C GLN A 62 -0.64 0.23 4.35
N HIS A 63 0.59 -0.14 4.76
CA HIS A 63 1.07 -0.14 6.14
C HIS A 63 1.97 1.08 6.38
#